data_AF-A0AA43M7E4-F1
#
_entry.id   AF-A0AA43M7E4-F1
#
_cell.length_a   1.000
_cell.length_b   1.000
_cell.length_c   1.000
_cell.angle_alpha   90.00
_cell.angle_beta   90.00
_cell.angle_gamma   90.00
#
_symmetry.space_group_name_H-M   'P 1'
#
loop_
_entity.id
_entity.type
_entity.pdbx_description
1 polymer ?
#
loop_
_entity_poly.entity_id
_entity_poly.type
_entity_poly.pdbx_seq_one_letter_code
_entity_poly.pdbx_strand_id
1 'polypeptide(L)' 'MSTVRLLDLQMECSLYFEENPYTIENGKGMALRLGRTEEDLKLVLDKLSVLTILIKVGDGEQAYYRYNQPDVLHKVIL' A
#
# COMPACT_ATOMS: atom_id res chain seq x y z
N MET A 1 -19.33 3.71 -8.12
CA MET A 1 -18.04 4.37 -8.42
C MET A 1 -17.59 3.94 -9.82
N SER A 2 -17.05 4.83 -10.65
CA SER A 2 -16.57 4.45 -11.99
C SER A 2 -15.26 3.67 -11.89
N THR A 3 -15.14 2.57 -12.62
CA THR A 3 -14.02 1.60 -12.57
C THR A 3 -12.66 2.22 -12.83
N VAL A 4 -12.61 3.28 -13.65
CA VAL A 4 -11.38 4.03 -13.99
C VAL A 4 -10.73 4.63 -12.74
N ARG A 5 -11.52 5.22 -11.83
CA ARG A 5 -10.98 5.89 -10.63
C ARG A 5 -10.31 4.94 -9.63
N LEU A 6 -10.75 3.69 -9.59
CA LEU A 6 -10.19 2.70 -8.67
C LEU A 6 -8.82 2.19 -9.14
N LEU A 7 -8.62 2.09 -10.46
CA LEU A 7 -7.33 1.71 -11.03
C LEU A 7 -6.28 2.78 -10.79
N ASP A 8 -6.65 4.06 -10.98
CA ASP A 8 -5.76 5.19 -10.71
C ASP A 8 -5.30 5.19 -9.25
N LEU A 9 -6.24 5.02 -8.31
CA LEU A 9 -5.93 4.97 -6.88
C LEU A 9 -5.05 3.76 -6.52
N GLN A 10 -5.28 2.61 -7.15
CA GLN A 10 -4.43 1.43 -6.97
C GLN A 10 -3.00 1.68 -7.46
N MET A 11 -2.84 2.38 -8.58
CA MET A 11 -1.54 2.75 -9.13
C MET A 11 -0.82 3.76 -8.24
N GLU A 12 -1.51 4.82 -7.81
CA GLU A 12 -1.00 5.83 -6.86
C GLU A 12 -0.51 5.17 -5.56
N CYS A 13 -1.30 4.28 -4.96
CA CYS A 13 -0.90 3.57 -3.75
C CYS A 13 0.32 2.66 -4.00
N SER A 14 0.35 1.92 -5.11
CA SER A 14 1.44 1.00 -5.41
C SER A 14 2.76 1.75 -5.58
N LEU A 15 2.75 2.83 -6.37
CA LEU A 15 3.92 3.68 -6.61
C LEU A 15 4.41 4.32 -5.31
N TYR A 16 3.51 4.82 -4.47
CA TYR A 16 3.88 5.42 -3.20
C TYR A 16 4.68 4.46 -2.31
N PHE A 17 4.24 3.21 -2.16
CA PHE A 17 4.94 2.23 -1.34
C PHE A 17 6.22 1.70 -1.99
N GLU A 18 6.24 1.58 -3.32
CA GLU A 18 7.44 1.19 -4.07
C GLU A 18 8.56 2.24 -3.95
N GLU A 19 8.23 3.52 -4.10
CA GLU A 19 9.18 4.63 -3.97
C GLU A 19 9.61 4.88 -2.52
N ASN A 20 8.80 4.44 -1.55
CA ASN A 20 9.05 4.62 -0.11
C ASN A 20 9.02 3.27 0.62
N PRO A 21 9.95 2.35 0.34
CA PRO A 21 9.80 0.93 0.69
C PRO A 21 9.91 0.65 2.19
N TYR A 22 10.41 1.61 2.99
CA TYR A 22 10.50 1.50 4.46
C TYR A 22 9.37 2.21 5.19
N THR A 23 8.45 2.82 4.46
CA THR A 23 7.30 3.51 5.04
C THR A 23 6.33 2.51 5.65
N ILE A 24 5.77 2.92 6.80
CA ILE A 24 4.65 2.25 7.47
C ILE A 24 3.55 3.29 7.59
N GLU A 25 2.40 3.02 6.99
CA GLU A 25 1.27 3.96 6.97
C GLU A 25 -0.03 3.27 7.37
N ASN A 26 -0.94 4.05 7.93
CA ASN A 26 -2.34 3.65 8.13
C ASN A 26 -3.25 4.38 7.12
N GLY A 27 -4.54 4.04 7.11
CA GLY A 27 -5.51 4.63 6.17
C GLY A 27 -5.53 6.17 6.23
N LYS A 28 -5.50 6.72 7.45
CA LYS A 28 -5.49 8.17 7.69
C LYS A 28 -4.24 8.87 7.16
N GLY A 29 -3.06 8.30 7.36
CA GLY A 29 -1.80 8.84 6.85
C GLY A 29 -1.78 8.82 5.32
N MET A 30 -2.24 7.73 4.71
CA MET A 30 -2.39 7.63 3.25
C MET A 30 -3.39 8.66 2.70
N ALA A 31 -4.53 8.86 3.37
CA ALA A 31 -5.55 9.83 2.98
C ALA A 31 -4.97 11.25 2.92
N LEU A 32 -4.18 11.62 3.93
CA LEU A 32 -3.51 12.91 3.99
C LEU A 32 -2.49 13.09 2.86
N ARG A 33 -1.71 12.05 2.54
CA ARG A 33 -0.63 12.13 1.53
C ARG A 33 -1.15 12.13 0.09
N LEU A 34 -2.18 11.34 -0.19
CA LEU A 34 -2.73 11.19 -1.54
C LEU A 34 -3.91 12.13 -1.82
N GLY A 35 -4.42 12.84 -0.80
CA GLY A 35 -5.59 13.71 -0.95
C GLY A 35 -6.86 12.91 -1.29
N ARG A 36 -7.03 11.75 -0.65
CA ARG A 36 -8.11 10.78 -0.88
C ARG A 36 -8.89 10.53 0.40
N THR A 37 -10.06 9.87 0.31
CA THR A 37 -10.82 9.45 1.49
C THR A 37 -10.27 8.14 2.05
N GLU A 38 -10.44 7.93 3.36
CA GLU A 38 -9.99 6.69 4.01
C GLU A 38 -10.79 5.48 3.51
N GLU A 39 -12.06 5.65 3.16
CA GLU A 39 -12.91 4.57 2.65
C GLU A 39 -12.43 4.04 1.29
N ASP A 40 -12.10 4.95 0.36
CA ASP A 40 -11.61 4.57 -0.97
C ASP A 40 -10.24 3.91 -0.87
N LEU A 41 -9.38 4.45 -0.01
CA LEU A 41 -8.05 3.90 0.25
C LEU A 41 -8.12 2.53 0.92
N LYS A 42 -9.02 2.33 1.88
CA LYS A 42 -9.16 1.05 2.57
C LYS A 42 -9.40 -0.09 1.58
N LEU A 43 -10.30 0.11 0.62
CA LEU A 43 -10.62 -0.90 -0.39
C LEU A 43 -9.40 -1.23 -1.26
N VAL A 44 -8.61 -0.22 -1.64
CA VAL A 44 -7.40 -0.38 -2.44
C VAL A 44 -6.27 -1.03 -1.64
N LEU A 45 -6.02 -0.58 -0.41
CA LEU A 45 -4.97 -1.10 0.46
C LEU A 45 -5.23 -2.57 0.82
N ASP A 46 -6.47 -2.91 1.19
CA ASP A 46 -6.86 -4.30 1.44
C ASP A 46 -6.67 -5.16 0.16
N LYS A 47 -7.02 -4.64 -1.03
CA LYS A 47 -6.77 -5.34 -2.30
C LYS A 47 -5.28 -5.55 -2.59
N LEU A 48 -4.44 -4.53 -2.39
CA LEU A 48 -3.00 -4.63 -2.58
C LEU A 48 -2.36 -5.61 -1.57
N SER A 49 -2.92 -5.72 -0.37
CA SER A 49 -2.52 -6.74 0.60
C SER A 49 -2.89 -8.15 0.18
N VAL A 50 -4.09 -8.35 -0.37
CA VAL A 50 -4.48 -9.66 -0.95
C VAL A 50 -3.55 -10.05 -2.11
N LEU A 51 -3.11 -9.09 -2.91
CA LEU A 51 -2.16 -9.29 -4.00
C LEU A 51 -0.70 -9.41 -3.52
N THR A 52 -0.44 -9.43 -2.22
CA THR A 52 0.89 -9.54 -1.60
C THR A 52 1.87 -8.42 -1.96
N ILE A 53 1.37 -7.29 -2.48
CA ILE A 53 2.18 -6.09 -2.73
C ILE A 53 2.45 -5.38 -1.40
N LEU A 54 1.46 -5.35 -0.52
CA LEU A 54 1.56 -4.78 0.82
C LEU A 54 1.40 -5.85 1.88
N ILE A 55 2.14 -5.74 2.97
CA ILE A 55 1.86 -6.48 4.20
C ILE A 55 0.95 -5.61 5.07
N LYS A 56 -0.25 -6.11 5.36
CA LYS A 56 -1.16 -5.54 6.36
C LYS A 56 -0.85 -6.15 7.72
N VAL A 57 -0.81 -5.31 8.75
CA VAL A 57 -0.71 -5.76 10.14
C VAL A 57 -1.81 -5.10 10.96
N GLY A 58 -2.47 -5.88 11.81
CA GLY A 58 -3.66 -5.45 12.55
C GLY A 58 -4.92 -5.44 11.67
N ASP A 59 -6.00 -4.85 12.19
CA ASP A 59 -7.27 -4.70 11.48
C ASP A 59 -8.00 -3.40 11.85
N GLY A 60 -9.02 -3.05 11.07
CA GLY A 60 -9.81 -1.84 11.25
C GLY A 60 -8.98 -0.55 11.12
N GLU A 61 -9.30 0.45 11.94
CA GLU A 61 -8.62 1.76 11.94
C GLU A 61 -7.17 1.69 12.45
N GLN A 62 -6.82 0.63 13.17
CA GLN A 62 -5.47 0.40 13.71
C GLN A 62 -4.58 -0.38 12.73
N ALA A 63 -5.11 -0.77 11.57
CA ALA A 63 -4.32 -1.47 10.56
C ALA A 63 -3.25 -0.54 9.97
N TYR A 64 -2.06 -1.08 9.82
CA TYR A 64 -0.98 -0.45 9.09
C TYR A 64 -0.48 -1.33 7.95
N TYR A 65 0.03 -0.68 6.93
CA TYR A 65 0.47 -1.27 5.67
C TYR A 65 1.93 -0.89 5.45
N ARG A 66 2.72 -1.86 5.00
CA ARG A 66 4.10 -1.66 4.57
C ARG A 66 4.36 -2.39 3.27
N TYR A 67 5.33 -1.92 2.50
CA TYR A 67 5.69 -2.58 1.26
C TYR A 67 6.23 -3.99 1.53
N ASN A 68 5.74 -4.97 0.75
CA ASN A 68 6.30 -6.31 0.76
C ASN A 68 7.55 -6.34 -0.13
N GLN A 69 8.67 -5.88 0.42
CA GLN A 69 9.94 -5.83 -0.32
C GLN A 69 10.34 -7.24 -0.77
N PRO A 70 10.71 -7.44 -2.04
CA PRO A 70 11.29 -8.70 -2.47
C PRO A 70 12.61 -8.93 -1.75
N ASP A 71 12.84 -10.17 -1.30
CA ASP A 71 14.14 -10.58 -0.77
C ASP A 71 15.16 -10.52 -1.92
N VAL A 72 15.88 -9.40 -2.02
CA VAL A 72 17.03 -9.31 -2.93
C VAL A 72 18.08 -10.23 -2.34
N LEU A 73 18.14 -11.48 -2.80
CA LEU A 73 19.11 -12.46 -2.37
C LEU A 73 20.50 -11.96 -2.81
N HIS A 74 21.12 -11.11 -2.01
CA HIS A 74 22.51 -10.67 -2.15
C HIS A 74 23.43 -11.84 -1.76
N LYS A 75 23.39 -12.94 -2.51
CA LYS A 75 24.52 -13.85 -2.62
C LYS A 75 25.35 -13.40 -3.81
N VAL A 76 26.17 -12.37 -3.59
CA VAL A 76 27.44 -12.33 -4.32
C VAL A 76 28.33 -13.34 -3.59
N ILE A 77 28.50 -14.51 -4.19
CA ILE A 77 29.57 -15.42 -3.80
C ILE A 77 30.86 -14.75 -4.32
N LEU A 78 31.64 -14.15 -3.43
CA LEU A 78 33.06 -13.86 -3.64
C LEU A 78 33.87 -14.83 -2.79
#